data_AF-A0A7V0SS46-F1
#
_entry.id   AF-A0A7V0SS46-F1
#
_cell.length_a   1.000
_cell.length_b   1.000
_cell.length_c   1.000
_cell.angle_alpha   90.00
_cell.angle_beta   90.00
_cell.angle_gamma   90.00
#
_symmetry.space_group_name_H-M   'P 1'
#
loop_
_entity.id
_entity.type
_entity.pdbx_description
1 polymer ?
#
loop_
_entity_poly.entity_id
_entity_poly.type
_entity_poly.pdbx_seq_one_letter_code
_entity_poly.pdbx_strand_id
1 'polypeptide(L)'
;MIISANPEPNRKEFDFLLNATIEELNSQAKKSAKTVSALTGNKLEPLVKDVMTDLAVGSPFENSIELIGGQKFPDIVAKKYYGVEVKTTTQNHWKTTGNSVLETTRVDDVERIFMLFAKLASPIEFRCRPYEECLSEVVVTHSPRYL
;
A
#
# COMPACT_ATOMS: atom_id res chain seq x y z
N MET A 1 19.50 10.74 30.28
CA MET A 1 19.87 10.03 29.04
C MET A 1 18.74 9.07 28.75
N ILE A 2 17.76 9.49 27.93
CA ILE A 2 16.63 8.63 27.57
C ILE A 2 17.13 7.80 26.39
N ILE A 3 17.52 6.56 26.66
CA ILE A 3 17.87 5.60 25.63
C ILE A 3 16.53 5.10 25.08
N SER A 4 16.07 5.70 23.99
CA SER A 4 14.95 5.17 23.21
C SER A 4 15.39 3.84 22.60
N ALA A 5 15.18 2.75 23.33
CA ALA A 5 15.42 1.39 22.87
C ALA A 5 14.20 0.87 22.07
N ASN A 6 13.71 1.66 21.12
CA ASN A 6 12.79 1.14 20.11
C ASN A 6 13.62 0.89 18.86
N PRO A 7 13.91 -0.37 18.48
CA PRO A 7 14.44 -0.66 17.16
C PRO A 7 13.32 -0.29 16.19
N GLU A 8 13.41 0.90 15.59
CA GLU A 8 12.58 1.25 14.44
C GLU A 8 12.59 0.04 13.50
N PRO A 9 11.42 -0.52 13.16
CA PRO A 9 11.40 -1.71 12.33
C PRO A 9 12.16 -1.40 11.04
N ASN A 10 13.19 -2.19 10.73
CA ASN A 10 14.20 -1.80 9.76
C ASN A 10 13.58 -1.60 8.37
N ARG A 11 13.68 -0.38 7.84
CA ARG A 11 13.11 -0.02 6.53
C ARG A 11 13.57 -0.95 5.41
N LYS A 12 14.84 -1.39 5.44
CA LYS A 12 15.37 -2.32 4.42
C LYS A 12 14.66 -3.67 4.44
N GLU A 13 14.34 -4.18 5.62
CA GLU A 13 13.61 -5.44 5.77
C GLU A 13 12.17 -5.29 5.26
N PHE A 14 11.56 -4.12 5.51
CA PHE A 14 10.21 -3.85 4.99
C PHE A 14 10.21 -3.68 3.47
N ASP A 15 11.20 -2.98 2.91
CA ASP A 15 11.39 -2.86 1.46
C ASP A 15 11.60 -4.24 0.82
N PHE A 16 12.32 -5.15 1.47
CA PHE A 16 12.46 -6.54 1.02
C PHE A 16 11.11 -7.27 1.01
N LEU A 17 10.34 -7.18 2.10
CA LEU A 17 9.00 -7.77 2.19
C LEU A 17 8.07 -7.22 1.09
N LEU A 18 8.07 -5.90 0.86
CA LEU A 18 7.27 -5.26 -0.18
C LEU A 18 7.67 -5.72 -1.58
N ASN A 19 8.98 -5.77 -1.88
CA ASN A 19 9.45 -6.24 -3.18
C ASN A 19 9.07 -7.70 -3.43
N ALA A 20 9.28 -8.58 -2.44
CA ALA A 20 8.87 -9.97 -2.52
C ALA A 20 7.35 -10.12 -2.74
N THR A 21 6.56 -9.30 -2.04
CA THR A 21 5.09 -9.27 -2.20
C THR A 21 4.70 -8.88 -3.63
N ILE A 22 5.33 -7.85 -4.20
CA ILE A 22 5.07 -7.41 -5.56
C ILE A 22 5.49 -8.46 -6.60
N GLU A 23 6.63 -9.12 -6.40
CA GLU A 23 7.08 -10.20 -7.27
C GLU A 23 6.10 -11.38 -7.25
N GLU A 24 5.64 -11.79 -6.07
CA GLU A 24 4.69 -12.88 -5.92
C GLU A 24 3.33 -12.54 -6.52
N LEU A 25 2.79 -11.34 -6.28
CA LEU A 25 1.53 -10.89 -6.88
C LEU A 25 1.62 -10.84 -8.42
N ASN A 26 2.73 -10.35 -8.97
CA ASN A 26 2.95 -10.36 -10.43
C ASN A 26 3.12 -11.78 -10.98
N SER A 27 3.73 -12.70 -10.22
CA SER A 27 3.81 -14.13 -10.56
C SER A 27 2.43 -14.77 -10.63
N GLN A 28 1.58 -14.52 -9.63
CA GLN A 28 0.19 -14.98 -9.60
C GLN A 28 -0.65 -14.39 -10.72
N ALA A 29 -0.45 -13.11 -11.05
CA ALA A 29 -1.11 -12.44 -12.17
C ALA A 29 -0.83 -13.10 -13.52
N LYS A 30 0.42 -13.54 -13.73
CA LYS A 30 0.82 -14.28 -14.95
C LYS A 30 0.21 -15.68 -15.00
N LYS A 31 0.14 -16.38 -13.86
CA LYS A 31 -0.40 -17.76 -13.78
C LYS A 31 -1.92 -17.81 -13.88
N SER A 32 -2.63 -16.86 -13.27
CA SER A 32 -4.10 -16.84 -13.22
C SER A 32 -4.69 -15.45 -13.40
N ALA A 33 -4.47 -14.87 -14.58
CA ALA A 33 -4.97 -13.53 -14.94
C ALA A 33 -6.50 -13.39 -14.75
N LYS A 34 -7.27 -14.45 -15.03
CA LYS A 34 -8.74 -14.45 -14.84
C LYS A 34 -9.13 -14.30 -13.37
N THR A 35 -8.48 -15.03 -12.46
CA THR A 35 -8.75 -14.93 -11.02
C THR A 35 -8.38 -13.55 -10.51
N VAL A 36 -7.23 -13.01 -10.92
CA VAL A 36 -6.74 -11.71 -10.44
C VAL A 36 -7.57 -10.55 -11.00
N SER A 37 -8.02 -10.61 -12.25
CA SER A 37 -8.93 -9.60 -12.81
C SER A 37 -10.28 -9.51 -12.08
N ALA A 38 -10.69 -10.58 -11.39
CA ALA A 38 -11.90 -10.61 -10.58
C ALA A 38 -11.72 -10.05 -9.16
N LEU A 39 -10.48 -9.71 -8.77
CA LEU A 39 -10.13 -9.09 -7.48
C LEU A 39 -10.28 -7.56 -7.54
N THR A 40 -11.48 -7.11 -7.92
CA THR A 40 -11.85 -5.70 -7.85
C THR A 40 -12.43 -5.35 -6.48
N GLY A 41 -12.25 -4.10 -6.05
CA GLY A 41 -12.72 -3.60 -4.75
C GLY A 41 -12.04 -4.29 -3.56
N ASN A 42 -12.81 -4.54 -2.50
CA ASN A 42 -12.32 -5.00 -1.19
C ASN A 42 -11.83 -6.47 -1.16
N LYS A 43 -11.71 -7.12 -2.32
CA LYS A 43 -11.18 -8.49 -2.43
C LYS A 43 -9.66 -8.53 -2.55
N LEU A 44 -9.04 -7.43 -2.97
CA LEU A 44 -7.60 -7.38 -3.16
C LEU A 44 -6.84 -7.20 -1.84
N GLU A 45 -7.35 -6.37 -0.92
CA GLU A 45 -6.72 -6.12 0.38
C GLU A 45 -6.47 -7.41 1.18
N PRO A 46 -7.45 -8.34 1.36
CA PRO A 46 -7.19 -9.59 2.06
C PRO A 46 -6.18 -10.49 1.33
N LEU A 47 -6.14 -10.49 -0.01
CA LEU A 47 -5.11 -11.23 -0.75
C LEU A 47 -3.71 -10.66 -0.48
N VAL A 48 -3.56 -9.34 -0.58
CA VAL A 48 -2.27 -8.68 -0.31
C VAL A 48 -1.83 -8.98 1.13
N LYS A 49 -2.74 -8.89 2.10
CA LYS A 49 -2.47 -9.23 3.49
C LYS A 49 -1.99 -10.67 3.64
N ASP A 50 -2.65 -11.62 2.97
CA ASP A 50 -2.31 -13.05 3.04
C ASP A 50 -0.91 -13.32 2.48
N VAL A 51 -0.62 -12.80 1.28
CA VAL A 51 0.71 -12.90 0.65
C VAL A 51 1.79 -12.25 1.53
N MET A 52 1.54 -11.07 2.08
CA MET A 52 2.46 -10.43 3.01
C MET A 52 2.65 -11.24 4.30
N THR A 53 1.60 -11.89 4.80
CA THR A 53 1.68 -12.72 6.03
C THR A 53 2.57 -13.94 5.78
N ASP A 54 2.41 -14.62 4.64
CA ASP A 54 3.21 -15.79 4.27
C ASP A 54 4.69 -15.42 4.07
N LEU A 55 4.96 -14.34 3.34
CA LEU A 55 6.32 -13.84 3.09
C LEU A 55 6.98 -13.23 4.33
N ALA A 56 6.20 -12.80 5.31
CA ALA A 56 6.74 -12.25 6.55
C ALA A 56 7.26 -13.33 7.51
N VAL A 57 6.98 -14.62 7.27
CA VAL A 57 7.47 -15.73 8.11
C VAL A 57 9.00 -15.73 8.14
N GLY A 58 9.58 -15.77 9.34
CA GLY A 58 11.02 -15.65 9.56
C GLY A 58 11.60 -14.24 9.43
N SER A 59 10.78 -13.22 9.16
CA SER A 59 11.18 -11.81 9.14
C SER A 59 10.81 -11.08 10.44
N PRO A 60 11.31 -9.86 10.69
CA PRO A 60 10.88 -9.04 11.83
C PRO A 60 9.42 -8.59 11.79
N PHE A 61 8.69 -8.89 10.71
CA PHE A 61 7.27 -8.57 10.51
C PHE A 61 6.35 -9.78 10.69
N GLU A 62 6.89 -10.96 11.00
CA GLU A 62 6.11 -12.16 11.29
C GLU A 62 5.04 -11.86 12.36
N ASN A 63 3.83 -12.37 12.16
CA ASN A 63 2.68 -12.15 13.06
C ASN A 63 2.28 -10.68 13.31
N SER A 64 2.76 -9.74 12.47
CA SER A 64 2.48 -8.30 12.65
C SER A 64 1.66 -7.67 11.53
N ILE A 65 1.26 -8.44 10.51
CA ILE A 65 0.50 -7.97 9.34
C ILE A 65 -1.00 -8.01 9.64
N GLU A 66 -1.62 -6.85 9.71
CA GLU A 66 -3.01 -6.66 10.09
C GLU A 66 -3.78 -5.95 8.97
N LEU A 67 -4.95 -6.48 8.61
CA LEU A 67 -5.89 -5.80 7.70
C LEU A 67 -6.72 -4.81 8.52
N ILE A 68 -6.71 -3.53 8.11
CA ILE A 68 -7.48 -2.48 8.74
C ILE A 68 -8.80 -2.34 7.99
N GLY A 69 -9.88 -2.80 8.62
CA GLY A 69 -11.23 -2.63 8.08
C GLY A 69 -11.80 -1.23 8.31
N GLY A 70 -12.80 -0.88 7.50
CA GLY A 70 -13.58 0.36 7.63
C GLY A 70 -13.06 1.51 6.77
N GLN A 71 -13.51 2.74 7.04
CA GLN A 71 -13.01 3.94 6.38
C GLN A 71 -11.73 4.43 7.08
N LYS A 72 -10.71 3.57 7.16
CA LYS A 72 -9.42 3.88 7.78
C LYS A 72 -8.32 3.86 6.73
N PHE A 73 -7.24 4.58 7.02
CA PHE A 73 -6.08 4.68 6.14
C PHE A 73 -4.81 4.42 6.97
N PRO A 74 -3.91 3.51 6.57
CA PRO A 74 -3.92 2.66 5.36
C PRO A 74 -4.76 1.37 5.51
N ASP A 75 -4.97 0.66 4.40
CA ASP A 75 -5.68 -0.63 4.36
C ASP A 75 -4.99 -1.76 5.14
N ILE A 76 -3.65 -1.80 5.17
CA ILE A 76 -2.86 -2.85 5.85
C ILE A 76 -1.79 -2.18 6.72
N VAL A 77 -1.58 -2.71 7.92
CA VAL A 77 -0.56 -2.25 8.86
C VAL A 77 0.39 -3.39 9.22
N ALA A 78 1.69 -3.07 9.26
CA ALA A 78 2.74 -3.99 9.69
C ALA A 78 3.51 -3.37 10.87
N LYS A 79 3.59 -4.12 11.97
CA LYS A 79 4.31 -3.73 13.20
C LYS A 79 3.92 -2.33 13.72
N LYS A 80 2.66 -1.93 13.50
CA LYS A 80 2.08 -0.63 13.88
C LYS A 80 2.78 0.61 13.33
N TYR A 81 3.77 0.45 12.44
CA TYR A 81 4.64 1.52 11.98
C TYR A 81 4.57 1.69 10.46
N TYR A 82 4.49 0.56 9.75
CA TYR A 82 4.39 0.55 8.30
C TYR A 82 2.97 0.34 7.84
N GLY A 83 2.61 1.06 6.79
CA GLY A 83 1.31 1.07 6.16
C GLY A 83 1.40 0.67 4.70
N VAL A 84 0.44 -0.12 4.22
CA VAL A 84 0.25 -0.40 2.80
C VAL A 84 -1.19 -0.06 2.44
N GLU A 85 -1.34 0.95 1.59
CA GLU A 85 -2.60 1.31 0.95
C GLU A 85 -2.71 0.56 -0.38
N VAL A 86 -3.84 -0.10 -0.61
CA VAL A 86 -4.12 -0.87 -1.81
C VAL A 86 -5.06 -0.07 -2.72
N LYS A 87 -4.64 0.13 -3.97
CA LYS A 87 -5.45 0.77 -5.01
C LYS A 87 -5.49 -0.09 -6.25
N THR A 88 -6.60 -0.01 -6.98
CA THR A 88 -6.79 -0.75 -8.23
C THR A 88 -7.22 0.18 -9.35
N THR A 89 -6.93 -0.22 -10.58
CA THR A 89 -7.51 0.38 -11.78
C THR A 89 -7.83 -0.70 -12.79
N THR A 90 -8.93 -0.53 -13.51
CA THR A 90 -9.27 -1.35 -14.68
C THR A 90 -8.76 -0.74 -15.99
N GLN A 91 -8.23 0.48 -15.93
CA GLN A 91 -7.65 1.18 -17.08
C GLN A 91 -6.14 0.91 -17.18
N ASN A 92 -5.59 0.99 -18.39
CA ASN A 92 -4.16 0.77 -18.63
C ASN A 92 -3.31 2.01 -18.31
N HIS A 93 -3.40 2.50 -17.07
CA HIS A 93 -2.62 3.64 -16.58
C HIS A 93 -2.28 3.51 -15.09
N TRP A 94 -1.21 4.14 -14.64
CA TRP A 94 -0.76 4.11 -13.24
C TRP A 94 -1.30 5.26 -12.38
N LYS A 95 -2.42 5.83 -12.81
CA LYS A 95 -3.06 6.97 -12.16
C LYS A 95 -4.37 6.52 -11.50
N THR A 96 -4.67 7.06 -10.34
CA THR A 96 -6.03 7.09 -9.81
C THR A 96 -6.31 8.51 -9.36
N THR A 97 -7.57 8.94 -9.44
CA THR A 97 -7.97 10.15 -8.72
C THR A 97 -7.84 9.84 -7.24
N GLY A 98 -6.98 10.55 -6.53
CA GLY A 98 -6.93 10.47 -5.08
C GLY A 98 -8.19 11.10 -4.52
N ASN A 99 -9.05 10.31 -3.86
CA ASN A 99 -9.96 10.90 -2.90
C ASN A 99 -9.11 11.40 -1.73
N SER A 100 -9.44 12.58 -1.19
CA SER A 100 -8.75 13.13 -0.03
C SER A 100 -8.71 12.09 1.08
N VAL A 101 -7.52 11.60 1.42
CA VAL A 101 -7.29 10.87 2.67
C VAL A 101 -7.62 11.88 3.76
N LEU A 102 -8.74 11.68 4.45
CA LEU A 102 -9.10 12.49 5.59
C LEU A 102 -8.11 12.15 6.70
N GLU A 103 -7.33 13.12 7.17
CA GLU A 103 -6.36 12.91 8.25
C GLU A 103 -6.97 12.22 9.48
N THR A 104 -8.26 12.46 9.75
CA THR A 104 -9.04 11.83 10.82
C THR A 104 -9.26 10.32 10.66
N THR A 105 -8.99 9.77 9.48
CA THR A 105 -9.13 8.33 9.19
C THR A 105 -7.79 7.59 9.30
N ARG A 106 -6.69 8.32 9.53
CA ARG A 106 -5.36 7.74 9.63
C ARG A 106 -5.25 6.89 10.90
N VAL A 107 -4.72 5.68 10.77
CA VAL A 107 -4.37 4.84 11.92
C VAL A 107 -3.20 5.49 12.67
N ASP A 108 -3.40 5.74 13.96
CA ASP A 108 -2.34 6.25 14.85
C ASP A 108 -1.10 5.34 14.82
N ASP A 109 0.07 5.91 15.11
CA ASP A 109 1.38 5.26 15.11
C ASP A 109 1.96 4.82 13.74
N VAL A 110 1.16 4.81 12.67
CA VAL A 110 1.66 4.48 11.31
C VAL A 110 2.41 5.67 10.71
N GLU A 111 3.74 5.60 10.70
CA GLU A 111 4.60 6.67 10.21
C GLU A 111 4.94 6.54 8.72
N ARG A 112 5.08 5.32 8.19
CA ARG A 112 5.57 5.07 6.83
C ARG A 112 4.53 4.36 5.99
N ILE A 113 3.97 5.03 4.99
CA ILE A 113 2.90 4.48 4.15
C ILE A 113 3.39 4.27 2.72
N PHE A 114 3.05 3.12 2.16
CA PHE A 114 3.34 2.73 0.80
C PHE A 114 2.05 2.49 0.04
N MET A 115 2.02 2.86 -1.23
CA MET A 115 0.90 2.69 -2.14
C MET A 115 1.17 1.48 -3.03
N LEU A 116 0.42 0.39 -2.81
CA LEU A 116 0.37 -0.77 -3.68
C LEU A 116 -0.74 -0.58 -4.72
N PHE A 117 -0.35 -0.49 -5.98
CA PHE A 117 -1.23 -0.22 -7.11
C PHE A 117 -1.34 -1.44 -8.02
N ALA A 118 -2.55 -1.98 -8.15
CA ALA A 118 -2.87 -3.08 -9.06
C ALA A 118 -3.52 -2.55 -10.35
N LYS A 119 -2.82 -2.70 -11.47
CA LYS A 119 -3.34 -2.42 -12.80
C LYS A 119 -3.98 -3.70 -13.33
N LEU A 120 -5.30 -3.78 -13.29
CA LEU A 120 -6.11 -4.93 -13.73
C LEU A 120 -6.45 -4.90 -15.23
N ALA A 121 -5.86 -3.98 -15.99
CA ALA A 121 -5.85 -4.00 -17.45
C ALA A 121 -4.81 -5.02 -17.96
N SER A 122 -4.98 -5.58 -19.17
CA SER A 122 -3.98 -6.51 -19.73
C SER A 122 -2.71 -5.79 -20.20
N PRO A 123 -1.49 -6.25 -19.84
CA PRO A 123 -1.20 -7.28 -18.84
C PRO A 123 -1.43 -6.77 -17.42
N ILE A 124 -1.94 -7.67 -16.56
CA ILE A 124 -2.14 -7.35 -15.13
C ILE A 124 -0.78 -7.15 -14.48
N GLU A 125 -0.60 -6.02 -13.80
CA GLU A 125 0.67 -5.65 -13.19
C GLU A 125 0.44 -5.02 -11.81
N PHE A 126 1.35 -5.29 -10.87
CA PHE A 126 1.38 -4.70 -9.54
C PHE A 126 2.63 -3.85 -9.35
N ARG A 127 2.49 -2.69 -8.70
CA ARG A 127 3.61 -1.81 -8.34
C ARG A 127 3.42 -1.27 -6.94
N CYS A 128 4.52 -1.01 -6.24
CA CYS A 128 4.51 -0.35 -4.94
C CYS A 128 5.44 0.87 -4.96
N ARG A 129 5.05 1.96 -4.31
CA ARG A 129 5.88 3.15 -4.09
C ARG A 129 5.55 3.80 -2.75
N PRO A 130 6.48 4.56 -2.13
CA PRO A 130 6.16 5.40 -1.00
C PRO A 130 4.98 6.33 -1.31
N TYR A 131 4.09 6.54 -0.34
CA TYR A 131 2.90 7.38 -0.51
C TYR A 131 3.28 8.82 -0.92
N GLU A 132 4.32 9.36 -0.31
CA GLU A 132 4.88 10.69 -0.58
C GLU A 132 5.30 10.89 -2.05
N GLU A 133 5.78 9.84 -2.73
CA GLU A 133 6.17 9.89 -4.15
C GLU A 133 4.98 9.79 -5.11
N CYS A 134 3.81 9.39 -4.59
CA CYS A 134 2.59 9.22 -5.38
C CYS A 134 1.70 10.47 -5.36
N LEU A 135 1.99 11.42 -4.47
CA LEU A 135 1.30 12.70 -4.41
C LEU A 135 1.71 13.56 -5.59
N SER A 136 0.74 13.89 -6.46
CA SER A 136 0.94 14.98 -7.42
C SER A 136 0.98 16.30 -6.66
N GLU A 137 1.88 17.22 -7.05
CA GLU A 137 1.87 18.57 -6.50
C GLU A 137 0.46 19.14 -6.60
N VAL A 138 -0.10 19.54 -5.46
CA VAL A 138 -1.34 20.33 -5.46
C VAL A 138 -0.99 21.63 -6.14
N VAL A 139 -1.33 21.76 -7.42
CA VAL A 139 -1.31 23.06 -8.09
C VAL A 139 -2.41 23.86 -7.42
N VAL A 140 -2.03 24.62 -6.39
CA VAL A 140 -2.87 25.66 -5.84
C VAL A 140 -2.96 26.69 -6.94
N THR A 141 -3.98 26.57 -7.81
CA THR A 141 -4.33 27.64 -8.74
C THR A 141 -4.89 28.78 -7.89
N HIS A 142 -3.99 29.57 -7.31
CA HIS A 142 -4.33 30.91 -6.88
C HIS A 142 -4.62 31.68 -8.17
N SER A 143 -5.87 31.69 -8.62
CA SER A 143 -6.31 32.77 -9.51
C SER A 143 -6.23 34.04 -8.67
N PRO A 144 -5.35 35.00 -8.97
CA PRO A 144 -5.37 36.28 -8.29
C PRO A 144 -6.73 36.93 -8.60
N ARG A 145 -7.58 37.05 -7.58
CA ARG A 145 -8.71 37.97 -7.64
C ARG A 145 -8.13 39.37 -7.51
N TYR A 146 -8.02 40.09 -8.62
CA TYR A 146 -7.86 41.54 -8.56
C TYR A 146 -9.17 42.13 -8.05
N LEU A 147 -9.05 42.97 -7.03
CA LEU A 147 -10.12 43.75 -6.41
C LEU A 147 -10.16 45.14 -7.05
#